data_AF-A0A497SDN7-F1
#
_entry.id   AF-A0A497SDN7-F1
#
_cell.length_a   1.000
_cell.length_b   1.000
_cell.length_c   1.000
_cell.angle_alpha   90.00
_cell.angle_beta   90.00
_cell.angle_gamma   90.00
#
_symmetry.space_group_name_H-M   'P 1'
#
loop_
_entity.id
_entity.type
_entity.pdbx_description
1 polymer ?
#
loop_
_entity_poly.entity_id
_entity_poly.type
_entity_poly.pdbx_seq_one_letter_code
_entity_poly.pdbx_strand_id
1 'polypeptide(L)'
;MALEFIDTELIPYMASFLFTFAVVYGLLIITGVFTDAQGKKNTNVITVIALVFAIFSILYEPYVTILYTVMPIATAILIILFFIYLVNEMRKKTKGAPLPVLGVLTLLLIVLAVTWSDIEAYLPADFASEDTLWIIGIVVVLIMFWLAWSGQSSEPQRTSNPNKPD
;
A
#
# COMPACT_ATOMS: atom_id res chain seq x y z
N MET A 1 -1.70 20.12 25.42
CA MET A 1 -2.48 18.90 25.69
C MET A 1 -2.04 17.88 24.68
N ALA A 2 -1.13 16.98 25.07
CA ALA A 2 -0.70 15.90 24.20
C ALA A 2 -1.85 14.89 24.09
N LEU A 3 -2.13 14.43 22.89
CA LEU A 3 -3.08 13.35 22.62
C LEU A 3 -2.50 12.03 23.18
N GLU A 4 -2.71 11.74 24.47
CA GLU A 4 -2.41 10.43 25.12
C GLU A 4 -3.37 9.32 24.67
N PHE A 5 -3.77 9.30 23.39
CA PHE A 5 -4.79 8.36 22.89
C PHE A 5 -4.20 7.04 22.39
N ILE A 6 -2.88 6.91 22.30
CA ILE A 6 -2.20 5.70 21.83
C ILE A 6 -1.23 5.24 22.91
N ASP A 7 -1.51 4.08 23.48
CA ASP A 7 -0.57 3.37 24.33
C ASP A 7 0.63 2.91 23.48
N THR A 8 1.83 3.32 23.86
CA THR A 8 3.08 2.99 23.15
C THR A 8 3.27 1.47 23.06
N GLU A 9 2.74 0.70 24.01
CA GLU A 9 2.80 -0.76 24.01
C GLU A 9 1.98 -1.40 22.88
N LEU A 10 0.95 -0.71 22.38
CA LEU A 10 0.09 -1.20 21.28
C LEU A 10 0.69 -0.93 19.90
N ILE A 11 1.68 -0.05 19.78
CA ILE A 11 2.28 0.33 18.50
C ILE A 11 2.84 -0.89 17.75
N PRO A 12 3.64 -1.79 18.36
CA PRO A 12 4.17 -2.96 17.66
C PRO A 12 3.08 -3.91 17.16
N TYR A 13 1.99 -4.06 17.92
CA TYR A 13 0.84 -4.89 17.54
C TYR A 13 0.09 -4.26 16.36
N MET A 14 -0.21 -2.97 16.41
CA MET A 14 -0.87 -2.26 15.32
C MET A 14 -0.03 -2.27 14.04
N ALA A 15 1.27 -2.02 14.15
CA ALA A 15 2.20 -2.08 13.03
C ALA A 15 2.25 -3.49 12.42
N SER A 16 2.34 -4.53 13.27
CA SER A 16 2.36 -5.93 12.84
C SER A 16 1.07 -6.34 12.12
N PHE A 17 -0.07 -5.90 12.64
CA PHE A 17 -1.38 -6.09 12.02
C PHE A 17 -1.44 -5.46 10.63
N LEU A 18 -1.12 -4.16 10.54
CA LEU A 18 -1.19 -3.41 9.29
C LEU A 18 -0.20 -3.93 8.25
N PHE A 19 1.02 -4.26 8.68
CA PHE A 19 2.04 -4.84 7.82
C PHE A 19 1.60 -6.19 7.26
N THR A 20 1.19 -7.11 8.14
CA THR A 20 0.75 -8.45 7.72
C THR A 20 -0.46 -8.37 6.78
N PHE A 21 -1.42 -7.50 7.12
CA PHE A 21 -2.58 -7.25 6.26
C PHE A 21 -2.14 -6.76 4.87
N ALA A 22 -1.31 -5.71 4.81
CA ALA A 22 -0.87 -5.11 3.55
C ALA A 22 -0.10 -6.10 2.67
N VAL A 23 0.80 -6.89 3.28
CA VAL A 23 1.60 -7.91 2.59
C VAL A 23 0.71 -9.01 2.01
N VAL A 24 -0.15 -9.62 2.85
CA VAL A 24 -0.99 -10.73 2.42
C VAL A 24 -2.02 -10.26 1.40
N TYR A 25 -2.68 -9.13 1.65
CA TYR A 25 -3.64 -8.53 0.74
C TYR A 25 -3.01 -8.22 -0.62
N GLY A 26 -1.85 -7.56 -0.61
CA GLY A 26 -1.13 -7.20 -1.82
C GLY A 26 -0.63 -8.40 -2.63
N LEU A 27 -0.07 -9.42 -1.97
CA LEU A 27 0.36 -10.65 -2.63
C LEU A 27 -0.80 -11.39 -3.28
N LEU A 28 -1.92 -11.52 -2.58
CA LEU A 28 -3.12 -12.18 -3.13
C LEU A 28 -3.71 -11.42 -4.32
N ILE A 29 -3.64 -10.08 -4.33
CA ILE A 29 -4.03 -9.28 -5.49
C ILE A 29 -3.10 -9.51 -6.66
N ILE A 30 -1.79 -9.50 -6.45
CA ILE A 30 -0.81 -9.62 -7.54
C ILE A 30 -0.87 -11.01 -8.16
N THR A 31 -0.93 -12.05 -7.33
CA THR A 31 -0.98 -13.45 -7.79
C THR A 31 -2.29 -13.83 -8.46
N GLY A 32 -3.38 -13.09 -8.19
CA GLY A 32 -4.65 -13.31 -8.86
C GLY A 32 -5.33 -14.64 -8.52
N VAL A 33 -4.96 -15.28 -7.40
CA VAL A 33 -5.46 -16.61 -6.97
C VAL A 33 -6.99 -16.67 -6.90
N PHE A 34 -7.65 -15.55 -6.58
CA PHE A 34 -9.11 -15.45 -6.48
C PHE A 34 -9.72 -14.61 -7.61
N THR A 35 -9.25 -14.81 -8.83
CA THR A 35 -9.80 -14.16 -10.03
C THR A 35 -10.81 -15.09 -10.69
N ASP A 36 -12.01 -14.59 -10.93
CA ASP A 36 -13.05 -15.32 -11.65
C ASP A 36 -12.67 -15.52 -13.14
N ALA A 37 -13.35 -16.43 -13.84
CA ALA A 37 -13.19 -16.70 -15.28
C ALA A 37 -13.35 -15.45 -16.16
N GLN A 38 -14.00 -14.41 -15.63
CA GLN A 38 -14.22 -13.12 -16.27
C GLN A 38 -13.10 -12.09 -15.97
N GLY A 39 -12.02 -12.49 -15.29
CA GLY A 39 -10.91 -11.61 -14.92
C GLY A 39 -11.21 -10.69 -13.73
N LYS A 40 -12.35 -10.85 -13.04
CA LYS A 40 -12.72 -10.05 -11.88
C LYS A 40 -12.15 -10.65 -10.60
N LYS A 41 -11.31 -9.89 -9.89
CA LYS A 41 -10.76 -10.30 -8.58
C LYS A 41 -11.84 -10.26 -7.51
N ASN A 42 -12.01 -11.34 -6.76
CA ASN A 42 -12.90 -11.37 -5.60
C ASN A 42 -12.23 -10.70 -4.40
N THR A 43 -12.29 -9.36 -4.37
CA THR A 43 -11.66 -8.54 -3.33
C THR A 43 -12.16 -8.87 -1.93
N ASN A 44 -13.41 -9.30 -1.78
CA ASN A 44 -13.97 -9.63 -0.46
C ASN A 44 -13.28 -10.84 0.15
N VAL A 45 -13.09 -11.92 -0.63
CA VAL A 45 -12.38 -13.12 -0.16
C VAL A 45 -10.93 -12.79 0.17
N ILE A 46 -10.27 -12.01 -0.69
CA ILE A 46 -8.88 -11.58 -0.45
C ILE A 46 -8.77 -10.77 0.84
N THR A 47 -9.66 -9.80 1.07
CA THR A 47 -9.69 -8.99 2.30
C THR A 47 -9.91 -9.86 3.53
N VAL A 48 -10.85 -10.80 3.50
CA VAL A 48 -11.12 -11.68 4.65
C VAL A 48 -9.91 -12.55 4.97
N ILE A 49 -9.25 -13.13 3.96
CA ILE A 49 -8.04 -13.93 4.18
C ILE A 49 -6.93 -13.06 4.77
N ALA A 50 -6.67 -11.89 4.20
CA ALA A 50 -5.66 -10.97 4.72
C ALA A 50 -5.96 -10.54 6.17
N LEU A 51 -7.23 -10.31 6.49
CA LEU A 51 -7.67 -9.96 7.84
C LEU A 51 -7.42 -11.11 8.83
N VAL A 52 -7.71 -12.35 8.44
CA VAL A 52 -7.44 -13.52 9.28
C VAL A 52 -5.95 -13.61 9.62
N PHE A 53 -5.07 -13.52 8.62
CA PHE A 53 -3.62 -13.52 8.86
C PHE A 53 -3.16 -12.34 9.72
N ALA A 54 -3.72 -11.14 9.50
CA ALA A 54 -3.41 -9.97 10.31
C ALA A 54 -3.83 -10.15 11.78
N ILE A 55 -4.99 -10.75 12.05
CA ILE A 55 -5.40 -11.08 13.42
C ILE A 55 -4.46 -12.11 14.03
N PHE A 56 -4.10 -13.17 13.29
CA PHE A 56 -3.13 -14.15 13.78
C PHE A 56 -1.76 -13.53 14.09
N SER A 57 -1.33 -12.52 13.33
CA SER A 57 -0.05 -11.84 13.57
C SER A 57 0.04 -11.19 14.94
N ILE A 58 -1.07 -10.65 15.47
CA ILE A 58 -1.09 -9.94 16.76
C ILE A 58 -1.37 -10.87 17.94
N LEU A 59 -1.94 -12.06 17.70
CA LEU A 59 -2.24 -13.02 18.75
C LEU A 59 -1.01 -13.78 19.25
N TYR A 60 0.10 -13.76 18.49
CA TYR A 60 1.32 -14.48 18.85
C TYR A 60 2.48 -13.52 19.08
N GLU A 61 2.72 -13.20 20.35
CA GLU A 61 3.72 -12.22 20.79
C GLU A 61 5.15 -12.47 20.25
N PRO A 62 5.70 -13.71 20.24
CA PRO A 62 7.01 -13.95 19.66
C PRO A 62 7.11 -13.57 18.17
N TYR A 63 6.01 -13.71 17.43
CA TYR A 63 5.95 -13.29 16.04
C TYR A 63 5.92 -11.77 15.90
N VAL A 64 5.16 -11.06 16.75
CA VAL A 64 5.16 -9.58 16.77
C VAL A 64 6.58 -9.04 16.97
N THR A 65 7.33 -9.59 17.94
CA THR A 65 8.70 -9.14 18.23
C THR A 65 9.66 -9.36 17.06
N ILE A 66 9.64 -10.56 16.48
CA ILE A 66 10.47 -10.88 15.31
C ILE A 66 10.08 -10.00 14.13
N LEU A 67 8.77 -9.87 13.89
CA LEU A 67 8.23 -9.10 12.79
C LEU A 67 8.64 -7.64 12.92
N TYR A 68 8.46 -7.03 14.09
CA TYR A 68 8.81 -5.63 14.34
C TYR A 68 10.31 -5.35 14.11
N THR A 69 11.18 -6.31 14.39
CA THR A 69 12.63 -6.18 14.12
C THR A 69 12.94 -6.13 12.62
N VAL A 70 12.24 -6.91 11.81
CA VAL A 70 12.49 -7.01 10.36
C VAL A 70 11.60 -6.09 9.52
N MET A 71 10.50 -5.61 10.10
CA MET A 71 9.45 -4.83 9.45
C MET A 71 9.96 -3.53 8.80
N PRO A 72 10.86 -2.73 9.39
CA PRO A 72 11.29 -1.48 8.77
C PRO A 72 11.96 -1.72 7.41
N ILE A 73 12.89 -2.68 7.37
CA ILE A 73 13.61 -3.08 6.16
C ILE A 73 12.66 -3.74 5.16
N ALA A 74 11.82 -4.67 5.64
CA ALA A 74 10.85 -5.35 4.78
C ALA A 74 9.84 -4.38 4.16
N THR A 75 9.37 -3.39 4.92
CA THR A 75 8.44 -2.36 4.45
C THR A 75 9.08 -1.50 3.37
N ALA A 76 10.32 -1.04 3.56
CA ALA A 76 11.04 -0.27 2.54
C ALA A 76 11.17 -1.05 1.23
N ILE A 77 11.58 -2.32 1.29
CA ILE A 77 11.71 -3.19 0.10
C ILE A 77 10.35 -3.38 -0.58
N LEU A 78 9.30 -3.66 0.20
CA LEU A 78 7.96 -3.88 -0.34
C LEU A 78 7.40 -2.62 -0.98
N ILE A 79 7.60 -1.44 -0.39
CA ILE A 79 7.20 -0.17 -1.02
C ILE A 79 7.84 -0.05 -2.40
N ILE A 80 9.14 -0.30 -2.52
CA ILE A 80 9.84 -0.26 -3.82
C ILE A 80 9.22 -1.27 -4.80
N LEU A 81 8.99 -2.51 -4.38
CA LEU A 81 8.42 -3.56 -5.23
C LEU A 81 6.97 -3.23 -5.69
N PHE A 82 6.11 -2.84 -4.76
CA PHE A 82 4.73 -2.45 -5.05
C PHE A 82 4.68 -1.19 -5.91
N PHE A 83 5.62 -0.27 -5.72
CA PHE A 83 5.75 0.92 -6.53
C PHE A 83 6.15 0.59 -7.98
N ILE A 84 7.17 -0.26 -8.18
CA ILE A 84 7.56 -0.74 -9.52
C ILE A 84 6.40 -1.47 -10.18
N TYR A 85 5.69 -2.32 -9.44
CA TYR A 85 4.51 -3.02 -9.93
C TYR A 85 3.41 -2.03 -10.35
N LEU A 86 3.12 -1.02 -9.53
CA LEU A 86 2.12 0.01 -9.82
C LEU A 86 2.48 0.77 -11.11
N VAL A 87 3.73 1.22 -11.26
CA VAL A 87 4.20 1.91 -12.47
C VAL A 87 4.09 1.00 -13.69
N ASN A 88 4.47 -0.26 -13.58
CA ASN A 88 4.37 -1.23 -14.67
C ASN A 88 2.91 -1.50 -15.07
N GLU A 89 1.99 -1.58 -14.11
CA GLU A 89 0.57 -1.79 -14.38
C GLU A 89 -0.05 -0.57 -15.05
N MET A 90 0.29 0.64 -14.59
CA MET A 90 -0.16 1.90 -15.21
C MET A 90 0.32 2.07 -16.65
N ARG A 91 1.54 1.61 -16.97
CA ARG A 91 2.08 1.64 -18.34
C ARG A 91 1.28 0.78 -19.32
N LYS A 92 0.53 -0.23 -18.85
CA LYS A 92 -0.21 -1.16 -19.73
C LYS A 92 -1.45 -0.55 -20.39
N LYS A 93 -1.71 0.77 -20.28
CA LYS A 93 -2.90 1.45 -20.83
C LYS A 93 -4.22 0.77 -20.47
N THR A 94 -4.25 -0.01 -19.40
CA THR A 94 -5.45 -0.54 -18.80
C THR A 94 -6.17 0.59 -18.08
N LYS A 95 -7.51 0.60 -18.14
CA LYS A 95 -8.34 1.71 -17.64
C LYS A 95 -8.13 1.91 -16.13
N GLY A 96 -7.41 2.97 -15.77
CA GLY A 96 -7.32 3.49 -14.40
C GLY A 96 -6.28 2.79 -13.51
N ALA A 97 -5.89 3.49 -12.44
CA ALA A 97 -4.98 2.95 -11.45
C ALA A 97 -5.60 1.76 -10.71
N PRO A 98 -4.83 0.69 -10.43
CA PRO A 98 -5.32 -0.43 -9.66
C PRO A 98 -5.53 0.02 -8.21
N LEU A 99 -6.76 0.49 -7.90
CA LEU A 99 -7.18 0.97 -6.58
C LEU A 99 -6.72 0.04 -5.43
N PRO A 100 -6.76 -1.30 -5.55
CA PRO A 100 -6.31 -2.17 -4.47
C PRO A 100 -4.80 -2.07 -4.18
N VAL A 101 -3.97 -1.88 -5.22
CA VAL A 101 -2.50 -1.73 -5.08
C VAL A 101 -2.17 -0.41 -4.41
N LEU A 102 -2.90 0.66 -4.76
CA LEU A 102 -2.77 1.96 -4.12
C LEU A 102 -3.07 1.86 -2.62
N GLY A 103 -4.13 1.12 -2.25
CA GLY A 103 -4.46 0.86 -0.85
C GLY A 103 -3.34 0.15 -0.08
N VAL A 104 -2.71 -0.87 -0.67
CA VAL A 104 -1.54 -1.55 -0.08
C VAL A 104 -0.40 -0.57 0.12
N LEU A 105 -0.10 0.24 -0.89
CA LEU A 105 1.02 1.17 -0.86
C LEU A 105 0.82 2.24 0.21
N THR A 106 -0.40 2.75 0.38
CA THR A 106 -0.75 3.66 1.48
C THR A 106 -0.57 3.01 2.86
N LEU A 107 -1.02 1.76 3.03
CA LEU A 107 -0.83 1.03 4.29
C LEU A 107 0.64 0.80 4.61
N LEU A 108 1.45 0.42 3.62
CA LEU A 108 2.88 0.25 3.79
C LEU A 108 3.58 1.58 4.14
N LEU A 109 3.15 2.71 3.56
CA LEU A 109 3.68 4.02 3.93
C LEU A 109 3.34 4.43 5.37
N ILE A 110 2.14 4.06 5.85
CA ILE A 110 1.78 4.26 7.27
C ILE A 110 2.70 3.42 8.16
N VAL A 111 2.93 2.15 7.81
CA VAL A 111 3.86 1.28 8.56
C VAL A 111 5.28 1.85 8.52
N LEU A 112 5.73 2.37 7.39
CA LEU A 112 7.04 3.02 7.24
C LEU A 112 7.17 4.23 8.16
N ALA A 113 6.14 5.07 8.23
CA ALA A 113 6.13 6.25 9.09
C ALA A 113 6.22 5.86 10.58
N VAL A 114 5.52 4.78 10.99
CA VAL A 114 5.59 4.27 12.37
C VAL A 114 6.96 3.67 12.70
N THR A 115 7.61 3.02 11.73
CA THR A 115 8.91 2.35 11.90
C THR A 115 10.09 3.25 11.50
N TRP A 116 9.87 4.55 11.30
CA TRP A 116 10.88 5.45 10.75
C TRP A 116 12.10 5.62 11.65
N SER A 117 11.91 5.68 12.98
CA SER A 117 13.00 5.80 13.94
C SER A 117 14.04 4.68 13.80
N ASP A 118 13.59 3.48 13.44
CA ASP A 118 14.46 2.33 13.24
C ASP A 118 15.21 2.42 11.90
N ILE A 119 14.63 3.08 10.90
CA ILE A 119 15.24 3.31 9.58
C ILE A 119 16.25 4.44 9.63
N GLU A 120 15.96 5.50 10.41
CA GLU A 120 16.84 6.65 10.59
C GLU A 120 18.24 6.24 11.06
N ALA A 121 18.33 5.21 11.90
CA ALA A 121 19.60 4.67 12.38
C ALA A 121 20.51 4.14 11.25
N TYR A 122 19.95 3.84 10.07
CA TYR A 122 20.69 3.37 8.89
C TYR A 122 20.98 4.48 7.86
N LEU A 123 20.48 5.71 8.06
CA LEU A 123 20.78 6.83 7.17
C LEU A 123 22.19 7.39 7.44
N PRO A 124 22.91 7.87 6.41
CA PRO A 124 24.15 8.59 6.61
C PRO A 124 23.89 9.86 7.45
N ALA A 125 24.77 10.16 8.40
CA ALA A 125 24.62 11.27 9.36
C ALA A 125 24.47 12.66 8.71
N ASP A 126 24.83 12.78 7.42
CA ASP A 126 24.73 14.02 6.64
C ASP A 126 23.29 14.34 6.19
N PHE A 127 22.35 13.40 6.33
CA PHE A 127 20.95 13.59 5.97
C PHE A 127 20.10 13.85 7.23
N ALA A 128 19.42 14.99 7.27
CA ALA A 128 18.37 15.21 8.26
C ALA A 128 17.22 14.21 8.01
N SER A 129 16.87 13.46 9.04
CA SER A 129 15.84 12.42 8.97
C SER A 129 14.45 12.98 8.67
N GLU A 130 14.14 14.15 9.22
CA GLU A 130 12.91 14.88 8.95
C GLU A 130 12.78 15.26 7.47
N ASP A 131 13.85 15.81 6.88
CA ASP A 131 13.90 16.17 5.46
C ASP A 131 13.73 14.94 4.56
N THR A 132 14.35 13.82 4.94
CA THR A 132 14.31 12.59 4.15
C THR A 132 12.90 12.01 4.08
N LEU A 133 12.18 11.95 5.21
CA LEU A 133 10.80 11.46 5.24
C LEU A 133 9.86 12.40 4.45
N TRP A 134 10.08 13.70 4.55
CA TRP A 134 9.36 14.71 3.76
C TRP A 134 9.59 14.53 2.25
N ILE A 135 10.83 14.33 1.83
CA ILE A 135 11.20 14.08 0.43
C ILE A 135 10.49 12.83 -0.09
N ILE A 136 10.52 11.73 0.68
CA ILE A 136 9.82 10.49 0.30
C ILE A 136 8.32 10.74 0.15
N GLY A 137 7.70 11.44 1.10
CA GLY A 137 6.28 11.79 1.06
C GLY A 137 5.91 12.62 -0.17
N ILE A 138 6.66 13.70 -0.44
CA ILE A 138 6.45 14.57 -1.62
C ILE A 138 6.58 13.75 -2.91
N VAL A 139 7.62 12.92 -3.02
CA VAL A 139 7.87 12.10 -4.21
C VAL A 139 6.68 11.18 -4.48
N VAL A 140 6.15 10.49 -3.45
CA VAL A 140 4.97 9.63 -3.60
C VAL A 140 3.74 10.44 -4.04
N VAL A 141 3.49 11.60 -3.43
CA VAL A 141 2.32 12.44 -3.76
C VAL A 141 2.42 12.97 -5.20
N LEU A 142 3.58 13.47 -5.62
CA LEU A 142 3.81 13.95 -6.98
C LEU A 142 3.56 12.84 -8.00
N ILE A 143 4.02 11.62 -7.70
CA ILE A 143 3.76 10.47 -8.57
C ILE A 143 2.27 10.14 -8.61
N MET A 144 1.56 10.13 -7.46
CA MET A 144 0.11 9.91 -7.45
C MET A 144 -0.63 10.97 -8.30
N PHE A 145 -0.26 12.24 -8.19
CA PHE A 145 -0.84 13.31 -9.00
C PHE A 145 -0.55 13.16 -10.49
N TRP A 146 0.70 12.85 -10.84
CA TRP A 146 1.09 12.62 -12.23
C TRP A 146 0.34 11.42 -12.83
N LEU A 147 0.21 10.34 -12.06
CA LEU A 147 -0.57 9.16 -12.43
C LEU A 147 -2.06 9.50 -12.62
N ALA A 148 -2.66 10.25 -11.69
CA ALA A 148 -4.06 10.67 -11.79
C ALA A 148 -4.33 11.53 -13.02
N TRP A 149 -3.46 12.51 -13.30
CA TRP A 149 -3.58 13.35 -14.49
C TRP A 149 -3.45 12.53 -15.78
N SER A 150 -2.45 11.66 -15.87
CA SER A 150 -2.23 10.85 -17.08
C SER A 150 -3.42 9.92 -17.41
N GLY A 151 -4.14 9.43 -16.39
CA GLY A 151 -5.31 8.56 -16.56
C GLY A 151 -6.54 9.23 -17.15
N GLN A 152 -6.72 10.54 -16.98
CA GLN A 152 -7.93 11.27 -17.43
C GLN A 152 -7.90 11.62 -18.93
N SER A 153 -6.71 11.70 -19.53
CA SER A 153 -6.51 12.05 -20.93
C SER A 153 -7.02 11.01 -21.96
N SER A 154 -7.59 9.89 -21.51
CA SER A 154 -7.86 8.71 -22.34
C SER A 154 -9.34 8.36 -22.49
N GLU A 155 -10.27 9.30 -22.30
CA GLU A 155 -11.70 9.07 -22.52
C GLU A 155 -12.09 9.61 -23.92
N PRO A 156 -12.22 8.77 -24.97
CA PRO A 156 -12.81 9.21 -26.21
C PRO A 156 -14.28 9.46 -25.94
N GLN A 157 -14.73 10.69 -26.22
CA GLN A 157 -16.13 11.10 -26.16
C GLN A 157 -17.03 10.01 -26.74
N ARG A 158 -17.90 9.44 -25.89
CA ARG A 158 -19.06 8.65 -26.34
C ARG A 158 -19.87 9.58 -27.23
N THR A 159 -19.79 9.39 -28.54
CA THR A 159 -20.73 9.97 -29.48
C THR A 159 -22.11 9.46 -29.10
N SER A 160 -22.96 10.38 -28.62
CA SER A 160 -24.38 10.16 -28.43
C SER A 160 -24.98 9.70 -29.75
N ASN A 161 -25.36 8.42 -29.85
CA ASN A 161 -26.10 7.92 -31.00
C ASN A 161 -27.53 8.50 -30.96
N PRO A 162 -27.94 9.40 -31.88
CA PRO A 162 -29.23 10.06 -31.81
C PRO A 162 -30.38 9.27 -32.46
N ASN A 163 -30.16 8.09 -33.04
CA ASN A 163 -31.20 7.41 -33.82
C ASN A 163 -31.82 6.24 -33.06
N LYS A 164 -32.89 6.53 -32.33
CA LYS A 164 -33.96 5.57 -32.05
C LYS A 164 -35.23 6.08 -32.75
N PRO A 165 -35.71 5.41 -33.82
CA PRO A 165 -36.96 5.79 -34.48
C PRO A 165 -38.17 5.38 -33.63
N ASP A 166 -39.24 6.17 -33.76
CA ASP A 166 -40.52 6.08 -33.06
C ASP A 166 -41.25 4.74 -33.20
#